data_AF-A0A315AWM9-F1
#
_entry.id   AF-A0A315AWM9-F1
#
_cell.length_a   1.000
_cell.length_b   1.000
_cell.length_c   1.000
_cell.angle_alpha   90.00
_cell.angle_beta   90.00
_cell.angle_gamma   90.00
#
_symmetry.space_group_name_H-M   'P 1'
#
loop_
_entity.id
_entity.type
_entity.pdbx_description
1 polymer ?
#
loop_
_entity_poly.entity_id
_entity_poly.type
_entity_poly.pdbx_seq_one_letter_code
_entity_poly.pdbx_strand_id
1 'polypeptide(L)'
;MRVSKNISIKELLGKLEWDTPYSSRELQMLGLDSTAAARLAHTGWLKRLGRGVYQVPNAKLDMNKTLAHLSLEVPQLHVGGKTALAWRGTRHNLAHQERLNLWGHKAARLPTWFTELFNANYQSTRIFDDALLKGYGLAPLPAGHPQVMVSVPERALLELFSDTGKLQSLEETLNVAESVRHLRPEVLDTLLTHTTRVKVVRLAKALAESLDLPWLEIAKKHNERLGSASRWVAVTRDKKILHLKK
;
A
#
# COMPACT_ATOMS: atom_id res chain seq x y z
N MET A 1 12.10 -34.60 -19.86
CA MET A 1 13.25 -34.24 -18.99
C MET A 1 12.77 -34.16 -17.54
N ARG A 2 13.39 -34.89 -16.61
CA ARG A 2 13.06 -34.85 -15.18
C ARG A 2 13.75 -33.66 -14.51
N VAL A 3 13.02 -32.93 -13.68
CA VAL A 3 13.53 -31.71 -13.02
C VAL A 3 14.15 -32.01 -11.67
N SER A 4 13.54 -32.94 -10.94
CA SER A 4 14.02 -33.53 -9.68
C SER A 4 13.80 -35.05 -9.71
N LYS A 5 14.22 -35.78 -8.67
CA LYS A 5 14.13 -37.26 -8.62
C LYS A 5 12.72 -37.80 -8.94
N ASN A 6 11.66 -37.01 -8.69
CA ASN A 6 10.26 -37.46 -8.76
C ASN A 6 9.29 -36.61 -9.61
N ILE A 7 9.70 -35.55 -10.33
CA ILE A 7 8.76 -34.66 -11.06
C ILE A 7 9.22 -34.34 -12.50
N SER A 8 8.30 -34.46 -13.47
CA SER A 8 8.48 -34.03 -14.85
C SER A 8 8.22 -32.52 -15.02
N ILE A 9 8.92 -31.85 -15.95
CA ILE A 9 8.68 -30.43 -16.30
C ILE A 9 7.20 -30.18 -16.63
N LYS A 10 6.58 -31.10 -17.38
CA LYS A 10 5.19 -30.96 -17.83
C LYS A 10 4.20 -30.97 -16.67
N GLU A 11 4.41 -31.85 -15.70
CA GLU A 11 3.56 -31.95 -14.50
C GLU A 11 3.73 -30.72 -13.61
N LEU A 12 4.95 -30.22 -13.49
CA LEU A 12 5.24 -28.99 -12.77
C LEU A 12 4.52 -27.80 -13.41
N LEU A 13 4.70 -27.57 -14.72
CA LEU A 13 4.07 -26.45 -15.42
C LEU A 13 2.55 -26.54 -15.39
N GLY A 14 1.98 -27.74 -15.31
CA GLY A 14 0.55 -27.95 -15.09
C GLY A 14 0.06 -27.59 -13.68
N LYS A 15 0.95 -27.49 -12.69
CA LYS A 15 0.64 -27.09 -11.30
C LYS A 15 0.87 -25.60 -11.04
N LEU A 16 1.65 -24.93 -11.88
CA LEU A 16 1.94 -23.50 -11.72
C LEU A 16 0.83 -22.67 -12.36
N GLU A 17 0.41 -21.65 -11.63
CA GLU A 17 -0.37 -20.56 -12.18
C GLU A 17 0.59 -19.61 -12.90
N TRP A 18 0.22 -19.22 -14.12
CA TRP A 18 1.14 -18.50 -15.01
C TRP A 18 1.34 -17.05 -14.57
N ASP A 19 0.33 -16.45 -13.97
CA ASP A 19 0.28 -15.06 -13.51
C ASP A 19 0.85 -14.87 -12.08
N THR A 20 1.46 -15.91 -11.50
CA THR A 20 1.94 -15.91 -10.11
C THR A 20 3.48 -15.93 -10.04
N PRO A 21 4.11 -15.04 -9.24
CA PRO A 21 5.51 -15.19 -8.90
C PRO A 21 5.70 -16.25 -7.79
N TYR A 22 6.77 -17.03 -7.90
CA TYR A 22 7.11 -18.11 -6.97
C TYR A 22 8.49 -17.89 -6.35
N SER A 23 8.56 -17.96 -5.03
CA SER A 23 9.81 -18.02 -4.29
C SER A 23 10.48 -19.39 -4.45
N SER A 24 11.79 -19.45 -4.23
CA SER A 24 12.52 -20.72 -4.13
C SER A 24 11.89 -21.67 -3.09
N ARG A 25 11.30 -21.12 -2.01
CA ARG A 25 10.64 -21.92 -0.98
C ARG A 25 9.33 -22.53 -1.49
N GLU A 26 8.52 -21.78 -2.22
CA GLU A 26 7.27 -22.28 -2.82
C GLU A 26 7.57 -23.34 -3.88
N LEU A 27 8.55 -23.10 -4.74
CA LEU A 27 9.00 -24.11 -5.71
C LEU A 27 9.52 -25.39 -5.00
N GLN A 28 10.22 -25.25 -3.87
CA GLN A 28 10.68 -26.38 -3.08
C GLN A 28 9.53 -27.19 -2.48
N MET A 29 8.48 -26.53 -1.98
CA MET A 29 7.26 -27.22 -1.52
C MET A 29 6.54 -27.94 -2.66
N LEU A 30 6.68 -27.46 -3.90
CA LEU A 30 6.19 -28.13 -5.11
C LEU A 30 7.14 -29.23 -5.63
N GLY A 31 8.23 -29.53 -4.91
CA GLY A 31 9.19 -30.60 -5.23
C GLY A 31 10.33 -30.19 -6.15
N LEU A 32 10.59 -28.89 -6.29
CA LEU A 32 11.74 -28.32 -7.01
C LEU A 32 12.76 -27.72 -6.05
N ASP A 33 13.91 -28.37 -5.89
CA ASP A 33 15.01 -27.74 -5.18
C ASP A 33 15.51 -26.46 -5.88
N SER A 34 16.25 -25.65 -5.14
CA SER A 34 16.74 -24.35 -5.60
C SER A 34 17.69 -24.47 -6.81
N THR A 35 18.49 -25.53 -6.87
CA THR A 35 19.41 -25.81 -7.98
C THR A 35 18.64 -26.13 -9.26
N ALA A 36 17.58 -26.93 -9.16
CA ALA A 36 16.72 -27.30 -10.26
C ALA A 36 15.92 -26.10 -10.77
N ALA A 37 15.41 -25.25 -9.87
CA ALA A 37 14.77 -23.99 -10.24
C ALA A 37 15.73 -23.05 -11.00
N ALA A 38 16.97 -22.92 -10.53
CA ALA A 38 18.00 -22.12 -11.21
C ALA A 38 18.35 -22.69 -12.60
N ARG A 39 18.49 -24.02 -12.71
CA ARG A 39 18.72 -24.70 -13.99
C ARG A 39 17.56 -24.48 -14.97
N LEU A 40 16.31 -24.63 -14.51
CA LEU A 40 15.13 -24.36 -15.33
C LEU A 40 15.11 -22.91 -15.83
N ALA A 41 15.48 -21.97 -14.96
CA ALA A 41 15.60 -20.57 -15.34
C ALA A 41 16.67 -20.34 -16.41
N HIS A 42 17.83 -20.98 -16.30
CA HIS A 42 18.89 -20.91 -17.29
C HIS A 42 18.47 -21.49 -18.65
N THR A 43 17.72 -22.59 -18.63
CA THR A 43 17.19 -23.24 -19.85
C THR A 43 15.91 -22.61 -20.40
N GLY A 44 15.41 -21.52 -19.80
CA GLY A 44 14.24 -20.79 -20.28
C GLY A 44 12.87 -21.39 -19.94
N TRP A 45 12.80 -22.44 -19.11
CA TRP A 45 11.53 -23.02 -18.64
C TRP A 45 10.91 -22.22 -17.47
N LEU A 46 11.74 -21.46 -16.76
CA LEU A 46 11.32 -20.44 -15.80
C LEU A 46 12.00 -19.13 -16.19
N LYS A 47 11.44 -18.00 -15.76
CA LYS A 47 12.09 -16.70 -15.84
C LYS A 47 12.41 -16.23 -14.42
N ARG A 48 13.68 -15.90 -14.17
CA ARG A 48 14.10 -15.31 -12.90
C ARG A 48 13.68 -13.84 -12.86
N LEU A 49 12.94 -13.46 -11.82
CA LEU A 49 12.56 -12.07 -11.57
C LEU A 49 13.61 -11.38 -10.70
N GLY A 50 13.97 -12.02 -9.58
CA GLY A 50 14.87 -11.48 -8.59
C GLY A 50 15.59 -12.57 -7.81
N ARG A 51 16.21 -12.21 -6.68
CA ARG A 51 16.91 -13.16 -5.82
C ARG A 51 15.94 -14.20 -5.25
N GLY A 52 15.94 -15.39 -5.85
CA GLY A 52 15.10 -16.50 -5.40
C GLY A 52 13.62 -16.35 -5.77
N VAL A 53 13.29 -15.50 -6.73
CA VAL A 53 11.92 -15.31 -7.24
C VAL A 53 11.88 -15.62 -8.72
N TYR A 54 10.91 -16.44 -9.12
CA TYR A 54 10.75 -16.97 -10.47
C TYR A 54 9.31 -16.79 -10.94
N GLN A 55 9.11 -16.83 -12.26
CA GLN A 55 7.79 -16.87 -12.88
C GLN A 55 7.81 -17.84 -14.07
N VAL A 56 6.62 -18.20 -14.55
CA VAL A 56 6.49 -18.84 -15.86
C VAL A 56 6.89 -17.84 -16.95
N PRO A 57 7.72 -18.21 -17.93
CA PRO A 57 8.17 -17.30 -18.99
C PRO A 57 7.00 -16.74 -19.80
N ASN A 58 7.14 -15.49 -20.25
CA ASN A 58 6.18 -14.77 -21.10
C ASN A 58 4.76 -14.59 -20.52
N ALA A 59 4.53 -14.97 -19.27
CA ALA A 59 3.30 -14.70 -18.58
C ALA A 59 3.28 -13.27 -18.04
N LYS A 60 2.09 -12.65 -18.04
CA LYS A 60 1.86 -11.37 -17.38
C LYS A 60 1.46 -11.65 -15.94
N LEU A 61 2.23 -11.14 -14.98
CA LEU A 61 1.90 -11.30 -13.57
C LEU A 61 0.66 -10.51 -13.20
N ASP A 62 -0.16 -11.12 -12.34
CA ASP A 62 -1.26 -10.44 -11.68
C ASP A 62 -0.73 -9.57 -10.52
N MET A 63 -1.25 -8.35 -10.41
CA MET A 63 -0.82 -7.38 -9.41
C MET A 63 -1.14 -7.86 -7.99
N ASN A 64 -2.32 -8.44 -7.76
CA ASN A 64 -2.73 -8.86 -6.43
C ASN A 64 -1.96 -10.09 -5.97
N LYS A 65 -1.73 -11.07 -6.86
CA LYS A 65 -0.89 -12.24 -6.57
C LYS A 65 0.57 -11.84 -6.32
N THR A 66 1.08 -10.88 -7.08
CA THR A 66 2.43 -10.34 -6.85
C THR A 66 2.52 -9.59 -5.52
N LEU A 67 1.52 -8.77 -5.17
CA LEU A 67 1.46 -8.08 -3.87
C LEU A 67 1.36 -9.07 -2.71
N ALA A 68 0.61 -10.15 -2.87
CA ALA A 68 0.52 -11.22 -1.89
C ALA A 68 1.89 -11.85 -1.63
N HIS A 69 2.61 -12.20 -2.69
CA HIS A 69 3.99 -12.68 -2.59
C HIS A 69 4.90 -11.66 -1.90
N LEU A 70 4.84 -10.39 -2.31
CA LEU A 70 5.66 -9.32 -1.74
C LEU A 70 5.36 -9.07 -0.26
N SER A 71 4.12 -9.30 0.18
CA SER A 71 3.71 -9.15 1.59
C SER A 71 4.41 -10.15 2.53
N LEU A 72 4.90 -11.27 1.99
CA LEU A 72 5.68 -12.26 2.73
C LEU A 72 7.12 -11.79 2.98
N GLU A 73 7.65 -10.93 2.10
CA GLU A 73 9.01 -10.40 2.20
C GLU A 73 9.08 -9.08 2.97
N VAL A 74 8.04 -8.24 2.83
CA VAL A 74 8.00 -6.90 3.41
C VAL A 74 7.02 -6.85 4.59
N PRO A 75 7.53 -6.75 5.84
CA PRO A 75 6.67 -6.80 7.02
C PRO A 75 5.63 -5.68 7.06
N GLN A 76 4.38 -6.07 7.29
CA GLN A 76 3.21 -5.16 7.35
C GLN A 76 3.00 -4.36 6.05
N LEU A 77 3.40 -4.92 4.90
CA LEU A 77 3.07 -4.34 3.61
C LEU A 77 1.55 -4.27 3.43
N HIS A 78 1.06 -3.13 2.97
CA HIS A 78 -0.32 -2.93 2.61
C HIS A 78 -0.44 -1.88 1.51
N VAL A 79 -1.57 -1.90 0.81
CA VAL A 79 -1.96 -0.83 -0.10
C VAL A 79 -2.57 0.29 0.73
N GLY A 80 -2.02 1.50 0.60
CA GLY A 80 -2.34 2.64 1.46
C GLY A 80 -2.65 3.92 0.69
N GLY A 81 -2.97 4.98 1.43
CA GLY A 81 -3.18 6.32 0.89
C GLY A 81 -4.21 6.38 -0.26
N LYS A 82 -3.90 7.17 -1.30
CA LYS A 82 -4.77 7.36 -2.46
C LYS A 82 -5.17 6.06 -3.16
N THR A 83 -4.26 5.09 -3.30
CA THR A 83 -4.59 3.82 -3.97
C THR A 83 -5.60 3.01 -3.16
N ALA A 84 -5.48 2.98 -1.84
CA ALA A 84 -6.47 2.32 -0.98
C ALA A 84 -7.85 2.99 -1.07
N LEU A 85 -7.91 4.33 -1.06
CA LEU A 85 -9.16 5.07 -1.25
C LEU A 85 -9.79 4.77 -2.62
N ALA A 86 -8.98 4.78 -3.68
CA ALA A 86 -9.45 4.45 -5.03
C ALA A 86 -10.01 3.02 -5.11
N TRP A 87 -9.34 2.04 -4.48
CA TRP A 87 -9.77 0.65 -4.46
C TRP A 87 -11.03 0.42 -3.61
N ARG A 88 -11.22 1.20 -2.55
CA ARG A 88 -12.38 1.10 -1.64
C ARG A 88 -13.61 1.89 -2.11
N GLY A 89 -13.42 2.93 -2.94
CA GLY A 89 -14.46 3.89 -3.32
C GLY A 89 -14.91 3.88 -4.79
N THR A 90 -14.48 2.91 -5.60
CA THR A 90 -14.56 2.92 -7.08
C THR A 90 -15.88 3.44 -7.68
N ARG A 91 -15.84 4.63 -8.33
CA ARG A 91 -16.19 4.88 -9.76
C ARG A 91 -15.44 6.13 -10.27
N HIS A 92 -14.82 6.03 -11.45
CA HIS A 92 -14.13 7.07 -12.24
C HIS A 92 -12.77 7.54 -11.65
N ASN A 93 -11.62 6.91 -11.93
CA ASN A 93 -10.91 7.01 -13.21
C ASN A 93 -9.84 5.90 -13.30
N LEU A 94 -10.23 4.66 -13.64
CA LEU A 94 -9.28 3.57 -13.92
C LEU A 94 -8.51 3.77 -15.25
N ALA A 95 -8.74 4.89 -15.95
CA ALA A 95 -8.17 5.19 -17.26
C ALA A 95 -6.75 5.79 -17.21
N HIS A 96 -6.15 5.95 -16.03
CA HIS A 96 -4.76 6.34 -15.92
C HIS A 96 -4.02 5.35 -15.03
N GLN A 97 -2.85 4.90 -15.44
CA GLN A 97 -1.97 4.03 -14.64
C GLN A 97 -1.48 4.80 -13.41
N GLU A 98 -2.37 5.02 -12.43
CA GLU A 98 -2.01 5.68 -11.19
C GLU A 98 -0.99 4.84 -10.45
N ARG A 99 0.06 5.51 -9.98
CA ARG A 99 1.15 4.89 -9.25
C ARG A 99 0.62 4.21 -7.99
N LEU A 100 0.90 2.91 -7.86
CA LEU A 100 0.53 2.10 -6.70
C LEU A 100 1.23 2.61 -5.44
N ASN A 101 0.45 3.04 -4.44
CA ASN A 101 0.97 3.52 -3.17
C ASN A 101 1.00 2.39 -2.14
N LEU A 102 2.21 1.89 -1.86
CA LEU A 102 2.44 0.83 -0.87
C LEU A 102 2.96 1.43 0.42
N TRP A 103 2.49 0.89 1.53
CA TRP A 103 2.87 1.28 2.86
C TRP A 103 3.42 0.10 3.65
N GLY A 104 4.31 0.37 4.59
CA GLY A 104 4.83 -0.66 5.48
C GLY A 104 5.52 -0.07 6.71
N HIS A 105 5.90 -0.94 7.63
CA HIS A 105 6.40 -0.50 8.94
C HIS A 105 7.89 -0.13 8.92
N LYS A 106 8.71 -0.85 8.15
CA LYS A 106 10.17 -0.65 8.10
C LYS A 106 10.57 0.09 6.85
N ALA A 107 11.58 0.95 6.97
CA ALA A 107 12.27 1.49 5.82
C ALA A 107 12.85 0.32 5.00
N ALA A 108 12.39 0.20 3.77
CA ALA A 108 12.76 -0.85 2.84
C ALA A 108 12.75 -0.27 1.44
N ARG A 109 13.43 -0.94 0.53
CA ARG A 109 13.29 -0.69 -0.91
C ARG A 109 12.48 -1.84 -1.48
N LEU A 110 11.51 -1.50 -2.33
CA LEU A 110 10.84 -2.51 -3.14
C LEU A 110 11.89 -3.22 -4.00
N PRO A 111 11.77 -4.54 -4.21
CA PRO A 111 12.64 -5.25 -5.13
C PRO A 111 12.57 -4.62 -6.53
N THR A 112 13.72 -4.45 -7.19
CA THR A 112 13.79 -3.80 -8.51
C THR A 112 12.85 -4.45 -9.53
N TRP A 113 12.78 -5.78 -9.51
CA TRP A 113 11.91 -6.56 -10.39
C TRP A 113 10.43 -6.22 -10.23
N PHE A 114 10.01 -5.83 -9.02
CA PHE A 114 8.63 -5.43 -8.77
C PHE A 114 8.35 -4.04 -9.37
N THR A 115 9.27 -3.09 -9.16
CA THR A 115 9.12 -1.72 -9.67
C THR A 115 9.30 -1.59 -11.19
N GLU A 116 9.95 -2.55 -11.83
CA GLU A 116 10.02 -2.66 -13.30
C GLU A 116 8.70 -3.16 -13.90
N LEU A 117 7.94 -3.98 -13.15
CA LEU A 117 6.67 -4.55 -13.61
C LEU A 117 5.47 -3.66 -13.26
N PHE A 118 5.51 -3.01 -12.10
CA PHE A 118 4.42 -2.20 -11.58
C PHE A 118 4.93 -0.81 -11.21
N ASN A 119 4.26 0.23 -11.74
CA ASN A 119 4.52 1.61 -11.34
C ASN A 119 4.10 1.81 -9.89
N ALA A 120 5.04 1.64 -8.96
CA ALA A 120 4.77 1.67 -7.52
C ALA A 120 5.69 2.65 -6.77
N ASN A 121 5.24 3.06 -5.59
CA ASN A 121 6.08 3.66 -4.56
C ASN A 121 5.88 2.92 -3.25
N TYR A 122 6.81 3.14 -2.32
CA TYR A 122 6.75 2.58 -0.98
C TYR A 122 7.02 3.66 0.06
N GLN A 123 6.15 3.73 1.06
CA GLN A 123 6.25 4.64 2.19
C GLN A 123 6.34 3.85 3.49
N SER A 124 7.27 4.27 4.36
CA SER A 124 7.41 3.70 5.71
C SER A 124 7.36 4.78 6.79
N THR A 125 6.69 5.89 6.50
CA THR A 125 6.54 6.98 7.47
C THR A 125 5.67 6.48 8.61
N ARG A 126 6.22 6.42 9.84
CA ARG A 126 5.39 6.11 11.01
C ARG A 126 4.46 7.28 11.29
N ILE A 127 3.16 7.05 11.15
CA ILE A 127 2.11 8.02 11.48
C ILE A 127 1.43 7.70 12.82
N PHE A 128 1.49 6.44 13.26
CA PHE A 128 0.93 5.96 14.52
C PHE A 128 2.04 5.63 15.54
N ASP A 129 1.72 5.71 16.83
CA ASP A 129 2.56 5.15 17.89
C ASP A 129 2.46 3.62 17.99
N ASP A 130 3.34 3.03 18.81
CA ASP A 130 3.45 1.57 18.96
C ASP A 130 2.32 0.97 19.82
N ALA A 131 1.45 1.79 20.43
CA ALA A 131 0.31 1.33 21.23
C ALA A 131 -0.90 0.96 20.36
N LEU A 132 -0.96 1.43 19.11
CA LEU A 132 -1.98 1.00 18.17
C LEU A 132 -1.83 -0.49 17.83
N LEU A 133 -2.95 -1.23 17.86
CA LEU A 133 -2.96 -2.64 17.46
C LEU A 133 -2.38 -2.82 16.05
N LYS A 134 -1.45 -3.77 15.89
CA LYS A 134 -0.84 -4.08 14.60
C LYS A 134 -1.92 -4.45 13.59
N GLY A 135 -1.91 -3.75 12.45
CA GLY A 135 -2.89 -3.95 11.39
C GLY A 135 -4.26 -3.30 11.64
N TYR A 136 -4.42 -2.48 12.70
CA TYR A 136 -5.65 -1.72 12.88
C TYR A 136 -5.92 -0.82 11.67
N GLY A 137 -7.15 -0.86 11.17
CA GLY A 137 -7.53 -0.18 9.94
C GLY A 137 -6.99 -0.83 8.66
N LEU A 138 -6.58 -2.09 8.68
CA LEU A 138 -6.26 -2.87 7.49
C LEU A 138 -7.26 -4.00 7.32
N ALA A 139 -7.70 -4.22 6.08
CA ALA A 139 -8.49 -5.39 5.71
C ALA A 139 -8.21 -5.76 4.25
N PRO A 140 -8.40 -7.01 3.81
CA PRO A 140 -8.49 -7.30 2.38
C PRO A 140 -9.72 -6.60 1.75
N LEU A 141 -9.75 -6.53 0.42
CA LEU A 141 -10.98 -6.18 -0.31
C LEU A 141 -11.92 -7.41 -0.35
N PRO A 142 -13.25 -7.24 -0.33
CA PRO A 142 -14.19 -8.38 -0.33
C PRO A 142 -14.01 -9.38 -1.47
N ALA A 143 -13.58 -8.93 -2.65
CA ALA A 143 -13.26 -9.76 -3.81
C ALA A 143 -11.76 -9.69 -4.20
N GLY A 144 -10.91 -9.22 -3.29
CA GLY A 144 -9.46 -9.14 -3.50
C GLY A 144 -8.73 -10.38 -2.99
N HIS A 145 -7.42 -10.42 -3.22
CA HIS A 145 -6.59 -11.49 -2.68
C HIS A 145 -6.52 -11.36 -1.14
N PRO A 146 -6.76 -12.43 -0.35
CA PRO A 146 -6.91 -12.34 1.10
C PRO A 146 -5.64 -11.93 1.85
N GLN A 147 -4.47 -12.19 1.26
CA GLN A 147 -3.18 -11.76 1.81
C GLN A 147 -2.81 -10.31 1.46
N VAL A 148 -3.55 -9.66 0.55
CA VAL A 148 -3.31 -8.26 0.19
C VAL A 148 -4.12 -7.37 1.12
N MET A 149 -3.44 -6.86 2.14
CA MET A 149 -4.04 -5.91 3.08
C MET A 149 -4.17 -4.53 2.44
N VAL A 150 -5.32 -3.90 2.65
CA VAL A 150 -5.65 -2.58 2.11
C VAL A 150 -6.19 -1.71 3.24
N SER A 151 -5.67 -0.49 3.37
CA SER A 151 -6.16 0.48 4.34
C SER A 151 -7.66 0.71 4.20
N VAL A 152 -8.37 0.69 5.32
CA VAL A 152 -9.75 1.18 5.39
C VAL A 152 -9.78 2.69 5.12
N PRO A 153 -10.92 3.27 4.71
CA PRO A 153 -10.99 4.68 4.35
C PRO A 153 -10.41 5.63 5.40
N GLU A 154 -10.67 5.38 6.68
CA GLU A 154 -10.17 6.21 7.79
C GLU A 154 -8.64 6.25 7.82
N ARG A 155 -7.99 5.08 7.73
CA ARG A 155 -6.53 4.96 7.75
C ARG A 155 -5.90 5.49 6.47
N ALA A 156 -6.50 5.16 5.32
CA ALA A 156 -6.02 5.60 4.01
C ALA A 156 -6.03 7.12 3.87
N LEU A 157 -7.01 7.80 4.48
CA LEU A 157 -7.06 9.26 4.53
C LEU A 157 -5.89 9.86 5.33
N LEU A 158 -5.56 9.29 6.49
CA LEU A 158 -4.42 9.76 7.30
C LEU A 158 -3.07 9.51 6.61
N GLU A 159 -2.94 8.39 5.92
CA GLU A 159 -1.79 8.07 5.06
C GLU A 159 -1.66 9.08 3.91
N LEU A 160 -2.77 9.40 3.24
CA LEU A 160 -2.84 10.43 2.19
C LEU A 160 -2.33 11.79 2.70
N PHE A 161 -2.79 12.26 3.87
CA PHE A 161 -2.31 13.51 4.48
C PHE A 161 -0.81 13.47 4.82
N SER A 162 -0.29 12.31 5.19
CA SER A 162 1.14 12.13 5.46
C SER A 162 1.97 12.25 4.18
N ASP A 163 1.42 11.82 3.05
CA ASP A 163 2.05 11.87 1.72
C ASP A 163 1.92 13.25 1.02
N THR A 164 1.04 14.12 1.50
CA THR A 164 0.90 15.50 1.00
C THR A 164 2.23 16.25 1.06
N GLY A 165 2.63 16.83 -0.07
CA GLY A 165 3.90 17.53 -0.28
C GLY A 165 5.08 16.61 -0.64
N LYS A 166 4.91 15.28 -0.60
CA LYS A 166 5.92 14.30 -1.04
C LYS A 166 5.53 13.66 -2.37
N LEU A 167 4.35 13.05 -2.39
CA LEU A 167 3.84 12.29 -3.54
C LEU A 167 2.70 12.99 -4.25
N GLN A 168 1.99 13.88 -3.55
CA GLN A 168 0.82 14.58 -4.04
C GLN A 168 0.87 16.05 -3.63
N SER A 169 0.33 16.93 -4.47
CA SER A 169 0.11 18.31 -4.10
C SER A 169 -0.97 18.40 -3.01
N LEU A 170 -1.01 19.54 -2.33
CA LEU A 170 -2.08 19.80 -1.35
C LEU A 170 -3.45 19.83 -2.02
N GLU A 171 -3.55 20.42 -3.20
CA GLU A 171 -4.79 20.47 -3.99
C GLU A 171 -5.26 19.07 -4.38
N GLU A 172 -4.37 18.23 -4.91
CA GLU A 172 -4.68 16.83 -5.24
C GLU A 172 -5.13 16.04 -4.00
N THR A 173 -4.47 16.26 -2.87
CA THR A 173 -4.84 15.64 -1.59
C THR A 173 -6.26 16.00 -1.20
N LEU A 174 -6.61 17.29 -1.24
CA LEU A 174 -7.94 17.77 -0.84
C LEU A 174 -9.02 17.27 -1.80
N ASN A 175 -8.78 17.31 -3.11
CA ASN A 175 -9.71 16.79 -4.11
C ASN A 175 -10.02 15.29 -3.90
N VAL A 176 -8.99 14.48 -3.58
CA VAL A 176 -9.19 13.07 -3.25
C VAL A 176 -9.93 12.92 -1.92
N ALA A 177 -9.56 13.70 -0.92
CA ALA A 177 -10.13 13.61 0.42
C ALA A 177 -11.63 14.01 0.47
N GLU A 178 -12.05 14.96 -0.35
CA GLU A 178 -13.46 15.34 -0.56
C GLU A 178 -14.33 14.18 -1.05
N SER A 179 -13.75 13.24 -1.80
CA SER A 179 -14.45 12.06 -2.30
C SER A 179 -14.68 10.98 -1.24
N VAL A 180 -14.02 11.08 -0.08
CA VAL A 180 -14.08 10.07 0.98
C VAL A 180 -15.36 10.25 1.80
N ARG A 181 -16.43 9.59 1.33
CA ARG A 181 -17.74 9.62 1.98
C ARG A 181 -17.84 8.51 3.02
N HIS A 182 -18.42 8.81 4.18
CA HIS A 182 -18.77 7.87 5.26
C HIS A 182 -17.57 7.23 5.99
N LEU A 183 -16.79 8.05 6.69
CA LEU A 183 -15.84 7.54 7.69
C LEU A 183 -16.59 7.09 8.94
N ARG A 184 -16.20 5.94 9.50
CA ARG A 184 -16.69 5.46 10.79
C ARG A 184 -16.04 6.26 11.92
N PRO A 185 -16.82 7.00 12.72
CA PRO A 185 -16.27 7.88 13.76
C PRO A 185 -15.38 7.15 14.77
N GLU A 186 -15.74 5.94 15.18
CA GLU A 186 -15.03 5.14 16.17
C GLU A 186 -13.65 4.65 15.66
N VAL A 187 -13.58 4.29 14.38
CA VAL A 187 -12.33 3.87 13.74
C VAL A 187 -11.42 5.08 13.56
N LEU A 188 -11.98 6.22 13.13
CA LEU A 188 -11.24 7.45 12.95
C LEU A 188 -10.71 8.01 14.28
N ASP A 189 -11.53 8.05 15.34
CA ASP A 189 -11.11 8.51 16.67
C ASP A 189 -9.99 7.64 17.22
N THR A 190 -10.08 6.31 17.07
CA THR A 190 -9.01 5.39 17.47
C THR A 190 -7.71 5.68 16.70
N LEU A 191 -7.77 5.80 15.37
CA LEU A 191 -6.59 6.10 14.55
C LEU A 191 -5.97 7.47 14.90
N LEU A 192 -6.79 8.51 15.08
CA LEU A 192 -6.32 9.85 15.44
C LEU A 192 -5.76 9.91 16.86
N THR A 193 -6.28 9.10 17.79
CA THR A 193 -5.73 8.96 19.15
C THR A 193 -4.27 8.54 19.11
N HIS A 194 -3.96 7.55 18.26
CA HIS A 194 -2.59 7.04 18.09
C HIS A 194 -1.75 7.80 17.07
N THR A 195 -2.32 8.79 16.39
CA THR A 195 -1.56 9.58 15.40
C THR A 195 -0.56 10.49 16.11
N THR A 196 0.70 10.44 15.69
CA THR A 196 1.81 11.23 16.27
C THR A 196 2.25 12.40 15.38
N ARG A 197 1.73 12.47 14.15
CA ARG A 197 2.16 13.44 13.15
C ARG A 197 1.24 14.66 13.12
N VAL A 198 1.74 15.79 13.62
CA VAL A 198 1.02 17.08 13.65
C VAL A 198 0.44 17.47 12.27
N LYS A 199 1.18 17.28 11.18
CA LYS A 199 0.71 17.57 9.82
C LYS A 199 -0.58 16.80 9.47
N VAL A 200 -0.63 15.52 9.82
CA VAL A 200 -1.73 14.62 9.48
C VAL A 200 -3.01 15.09 10.18
N VAL A 201 -2.92 15.36 11.49
CA VAL A 201 -4.09 15.79 12.28
C VAL A 201 -4.56 17.19 11.89
N ARG A 202 -3.64 18.11 11.54
CA ARG A 202 -4.00 19.44 11.05
C ARG A 202 -4.72 19.42 9.72
N LEU A 203 -4.26 18.60 8.77
CA LEU A 203 -4.94 18.42 7.49
C LEU A 203 -6.32 17.77 7.69
N ALA A 204 -6.44 16.81 8.60
CA ALA A 204 -7.73 16.23 8.97
C ALA A 204 -8.70 17.28 9.52
N LYS A 205 -8.28 18.09 10.51
CA LYS A 205 -9.09 19.19 11.06
C LYS A 205 -9.49 20.18 9.95
N ALA A 206 -8.52 20.64 9.16
CA ALA A 206 -8.75 21.64 8.12
C ALA A 206 -9.77 21.17 7.09
N LEU A 207 -9.67 19.91 6.65
CA LEU A 207 -10.62 19.32 5.73
C LEU A 207 -12.03 19.23 6.34
N ALA A 208 -12.15 18.71 7.56
CA ALA A 208 -13.43 18.61 8.23
C ALA A 208 -14.08 19.97 8.47
N GLU A 209 -13.28 20.99 8.77
CA GLU A 209 -13.76 22.36 8.96
C GLU A 209 -14.20 22.98 7.64
N SER A 210 -13.45 22.78 6.55
CA SER A 210 -13.78 23.35 5.24
C SER A 210 -15.04 22.74 4.61
N LEU A 211 -15.34 21.47 4.93
CA LEU A 211 -16.44 20.71 4.34
C LEU A 211 -17.58 20.43 5.32
N ASP A 212 -17.54 21.03 6.51
CA ASP A 212 -18.52 20.82 7.59
C ASP A 212 -18.81 19.34 7.87
N LEU A 213 -17.74 18.54 8.02
CA LEU A 213 -17.85 17.09 8.16
C LEU A 213 -18.24 16.69 9.58
N PRO A 214 -19.06 15.62 9.76
CA PRO A 214 -19.59 15.21 11.06
C PRO A 214 -18.53 14.77 12.08
N TRP A 215 -17.30 14.52 11.62
CA TRP A 215 -16.17 14.13 12.46
C TRP A 215 -15.24 15.30 12.82
N LEU A 216 -15.64 16.56 12.57
CA LEU A 216 -14.86 17.76 12.90
C LEU A 216 -14.45 17.81 14.38
N GLU A 217 -15.37 17.53 15.30
CA GLU A 217 -15.07 17.57 16.73
C GLU A 217 -14.03 16.52 17.16
N ILE A 218 -14.01 15.36 16.51
CA ILE A 218 -12.96 14.34 16.70
C ILE A 218 -11.61 14.91 16.24
N ALA A 219 -11.56 15.56 15.08
CA ALA A 219 -10.32 16.14 14.57
C ALA A 219 -9.82 17.32 15.42
N LYS A 220 -10.71 18.18 15.92
CA LYS A 220 -10.37 19.29 16.84
C LYS A 220 -9.74 18.78 18.13
N LYS A 221 -10.39 17.83 18.81
CA LYS A 221 -9.90 17.15 20.02
C LYS A 221 -8.44 16.66 19.84
N HIS A 222 -8.14 15.99 18.73
CA HIS A 222 -6.80 15.46 18.50
C HIS A 222 -5.79 16.52 18.04
N ASN A 223 -6.23 17.57 17.35
CA ASN A 223 -5.37 18.70 17.00
C ASN A 223 -4.90 19.45 18.25
N GLU A 224 -5.79 19.64 19.22
CA GLU A 224 -5.45 20.23 20.52
C GLU A 224 -4.49 19.34 21.30
N ARG A 225 -4.72 18.02 21.34
CA ARG A 225 -3.85 17.03 21.97
C ARG A 225 -2.40 17.09 21.45
N LEU A 226 -2.22 17.16 20.14
CA LEU A 226 -0.90 17.23 19.50
C LEU A 226 -0.31 18.65 19.46
N GLY A 227 -0.94 19.61 20.15
CA GLY A 227 -0.64 21.03 20.13
C GLY A 227 0.82 21.37 19.81
N SER A 228 1.02 22.13 18.72
CA SER A 228 2.30 22.75 18.42
C SER A 228 2.10 24.25 18.26
N ALA A 229 2.93 25.03 18.97
CA ALA A 229 3.02 26.48 18.83
C ALA A 229 3.48 26.94 17.44
N SER A 230 3.97 26.02 16.60
CA SER A 230 4.49 26.31 15.26
C SER A 230 3.37 26.32 14.22
N ARG A 231 3.27 27.43 13.46
CA ARG A 231 2.39 27.57 12.29
C ARG A 231 2.88 26.61 11.21
N TRP A 232 2.06 25.63 10.82
CA TRP A 232 2.37 24.85 9.62
C TRP A 232 1.82 25.59 8.41
N VAL A 233 2.72 25.93 7.50
CA VAL A 233 2.40 26.61 6.24
C VAL A 233 2.52 25.59 5.12
N ALA A 234 1.40 25.28 4.47
CA ALA A 234 1.43 24.60 3.18
C ALA A 234 1.40 25.65 2.08
N VAL A 235 2.44 25.66 1.25
CA VAL A 235 2.48 26.48 0.04
C VAL A 235 1.98 25.62 -1.11
N THR A 236 0.83 26.00 -1.68
CA THR A 236 0.36 25.43 -2.95
C THR A 236 1.22 25.95 -4.12
N ARG A 237 1.21 25.27 -5.27
CA ARG A 237 1.93 25.72 -6.48
C ARG A 237 1.49 27.11 -6.97
N ASP A 238 0.28 27.53 -6.59
CA ASP A 238 -0.30 28.84 -6.91
C ASP A 238 0.10 29.97 -5.92
N LYS A 239 1.10 29.74 -5.06
CA LYS A 239 1.48 30.66 -3.97
C LYS A 239 0.34 30.99 -2.98
N LYS A 240 -0.78 30.28 -3.01
CA LYS A 240 -1.78 30.35 -1.93
C LYS A 240 -1.21 29.65 -0.71
N ILE A 241 -0.91 30.44 0.31
CA ILE A 241 -0.49 30.00 1.64
C ILE A 241 -1.76 29.56 2.37
N LEU A 242 -1.94 28.25 2.60
CA LEU A 242 -2.91 27.84 3.62
C LEU A 242 -2.30 28.14 4.98
N HIS A 243 -2.76 29.26 5.56
CA HIS A 243 -2.61 29.51 6.98
C HIS A 243 -3.56 28.57 7.71
N LEU A 244 -3.09 27.37 8.07
CA LEU A 244 -3.79 26.58 9.06
C LEU A 244 -3.66 27.31 10.40
N LYS A 245 -4.70 28.08 10.74
CA LYS A 245 -4.82 28.72 12.07
C LYS A 245 -4.97 27.61 13.13
N LYS A 246 -4.62 27.97 14.37
CA LYS A 246 -4.70 27.09 15.56
C LYS A 246 -5.99 26.25 15.55
#